data_AF-A0A5J4V066-F1
#
_entry.id   AF-A0A5J4V066-F1
#
_cell.length_a   1.000
_cell.length_b   1.000
_cell.length_c   1.000
_cell.angle_alpha   90.00
_cell.angle_beta   90.00
_cell.angle_gamma   90.00
#
_symmetry.space_group_name_H-M   'P 1'
#
loop_
_entity.id
_entity.type
_entity.pdbx_description
1 polymer ?
#
loop_
_entity_poly.entity_id
_entity_poly.type
_entity_poly.pdbx_seq_one_letter_code
_entity_poly.pdbx_strand_id
1 'polypeptide(L)'
;MSIPHNPIVPSLDDVKYDGEQFTKTNDKDSTILFDPVIKSGIIYFEVLNVGKLRGLGIAEESVHYERGQEPRDAGKEKVVGYRYDGRLHHIGNFIHGNYRITDGHHLGMELNMDSNPRTLTYFLDGSEQNMYATNIPASVRVW
;
A
#
# COMPACT_ATOMS: atom_id res chain seq x y z
N MET A 1 -13.26 1.99 15.75
CA MET A 1 -12.04 2.07 16.58
C MET A 1 -10.88 2.24 15.62
N SER A 2 -9.99 3.22 15.84
CA SER A 2 -8.79 3.37 15.02
C SER A 2 -7.69 2.45 15.57
N ILE A 3 -6.97 1.80 14.67
CA ILE A 3 -5.79 0.99 15.00
C ILE A 3 -4.59 1.92 14.89
N PRO A 4 -3.63 1.90 15.83
CA PRO A 4 -2.38 2.64 15.68
C PRO A 4 -1.69 2.27 14.36
N HIS A 5 -1.13 3.24 13.65
CA HIS A 5 -0.45 3.03 12.37
C HIS A 5 0.91 3.75 12.40
N ASN A 6 1.91 3.08 12.98
CA ASN A 6 3.23 3.68 13.15
C ASN A 6 4.06 3.50 11.87
N PRO A 7 4.56 4.57 11.24
CA PRO A 7 5.34 4.46 10.03
C PRO A 7 6.75 3.93 10.32
N ILE A 8 7.19 2.98 9.50
CA ILE A 8 8.56 2.48 9.42
C ILE A 8 9.17 3.10 8.16
N VAL A 9 9.83 4.24 8.36
CA VAL A 9 10.44 5.01 7.26
C VAL A 9 11.87 4.51 7.03
N PRO A 10 12.24 4.11 5.79
CA PRO A 10 13.59 3.60 5.50
C PRO A 10 14.72 4.61 5.76
N SER A 11 14.44 5.90 5.56
CA SER A 11 15.43 6.97 5.74
C SER A 11 14.76 8.32 5.96
N LEU A 12 15.01 8.95 7.11
CA LEU A 12 14.55 10.32 7.40
C LEU A 12 15.25 11.40 6.56
N ASP A 13 16.36 11.05 5.90
CA ASP A 13 16.99 11.91 4.89
C ASP A 13 16.16 12.00 3.59
N ASP A 14 15.28 11.02 3.33
CA ASP A 14 14.54 10.90 2.07
C ASP A 14 13.05 11.22 2.25
N VAL A 15 12.50 10.93 3.43
CA VAL A 15 11.12 11.23 3.81
C VAL A 15 11.09 11.95 5.15
N LYS A 16 10.44 13.11 5.18
CA LYS A 16 10.03 13.78 6.42
C LYS A 16 8.55 13.57 6.63
N TYR A 17 8.12 13.46 7.88
CA TYR A 17 6.70 13.40 8.21
C TYR A 17 6.36 14.21 9.45
N ASP A 18 5.16 14.78 9.46
CA ASP A 18 4.56 15.50 10.59
C ASP A 18 3.12 14.96 10.76
N GLY A 19 2.91 14.19 11.83
CA GLY A 19 1.70 13.39 11.99
C GLY A 19 1.48 12.46 10.80
N GLU A 20 0.38 12.69 10.07
CA GLU A 20 -0.08 11.88 8.93
C GLU A 20 0.43 12.36 7.56
N GLN A 21 1.18 13.47 7.54
CA GLN A 21 1.68 14.04 6.30
C GLN A 21 3.10 13.57 6.01
N PHE A 22 3.29 12.83 4.92
CA PHE A 22 4.59 12.33 4.47
C PHE A 22 5.07 13.09 3.24
N THR A 23 6.29 13.62 3.28
CA THR A 23 6.89 14.44 2.22
C THR A 23 8.25 13.88 1.81
N LYS A 24 8.43 13.55 0.53
CA LYS A 24 9.75 13.27 -0.03
C LYS A 24 10.60 14.54 -0.05
N THR A 25 11.88 14.39 0.27
CA THR A 25 12.85 15.49 0.26
C THR A 25 13.85 15.39 -0.89
N ASN A 26 13.87 14.28 -1.62
CA ASN A 26 14.68 14.07 -2.82
C ASN A 26 14.03 13.05 -3.76
N ASP A 27 14.74 12.67 -4.83
CA ASP A 27 14.20 11.81 -5.90
C ASP A 27 14.37 10.30 -5.67
N LYS A 28 15.07 9.84 -4.62
CA LYS A 28 15.24 8.41 -4.32
C LYS A 28 13.93 7.73 -3.97
N ASP A 29 13.70 6.50 -4.40
CA ASP A 29 12.48 5.77 -4.01
C ASP A 29 12.44 5.53 -2.49
N SER A 30 11.22 5.48 -1.96
CA SER A 30 10.98 5.26 -0.53
C SER A 30 9.62 4.59 -0.36
N THR A 31 9.62 3.40 0.22
CA THR A 31 8.42 2.65 0.58
C THR A 31 8.31 2.59 2.10
N ILE A 32 7.20 3.09 2.64
CA ILE A 32 6.99 3.23 4.08
C ILE A 32 6.10 2.06 4.51
N LEU A 33 6.56 1.21 5.42
CA LEU A 33 5.69 0.20 6.02
C LEU A 33 4.94 0.80 7.21
N PHE A 34 3.77 0.27 7.55
CA PHE A 34 3.05 0.67 8.76
C PHE A 34 2.87 -0.52 9.71
N ASP A 35 3.22 -0.32 10.97
CA ASP A 35 2.90 -1.22 12.07
C ASP A 35 1.54 -0.87 12.70
N PRO A 36 0.75 -1.85 13.16
CA PRO A 36 1.13 -3.23 13.38
C PRO A 36 0.95 -4.12 12.14
N VAL A 37 1.57 -5.30 12.21
CA VAL A 37 1.23 -6.42 11.32
C VAL A 37 -0.25 -6.80 11.50
N ILE A 38 -0.95 -6.92 10.38
CA ILE A 38 -2.34 -7.30 10.32
C ILE A 38 -2.43 -8.82 10.11
N LYS A 39 -3.15 -9.52 11.00
CA LYS A 39 -3.30 -10.99 10.97
C LYS A 39 -4.76 -11.48 10.94
N SER A 40 -5.71 -10.59 11.23
CA SER A 40 -7.14 -10.89 11.34
C SER A 40 -7.97 -9.62 11.24
N GLY A 41 -9.27 -9.76 11.05
CA GLY A 41 -10.22 -8.65 10.95
C GLY A 41 -10.39 -8.10 9.54
N ILE A 42 -11.31 -7.16 9.41
CA ILE A 42 -11.50 -6.32 8.22
C ILE A 42 -10.89 -4.96 8.52
N ILE A 43 -9.83 -4.61 7.79
CA ILE A 43 -9.09 -3.36 7.98
C ILE A 43 -9.29 -2.46 6.77
N TYR A 44 -9.61 -1.20 7.02
CA TYR A 44 -9.63 -0.16 5.99
C TYR A 44 -8.48 0.81 6.21
N PHE A 45 -7.70 1.06 5.17
CA PHE A 45 -6.60 2.03 5.18
C PHE A 45 -6.74 2.97 3.98
N GLU A 46 -6.62 4.26 4.19
CA GLU A 46 -6.82 5.27 3.15
C GLU A 46 -5.74 6.34 3.21
N VAL A 47 -5.32 6.79 2.03
CA VAL A 47 -4.36 7.89 1.87
C VAL A 47 -4.94 8.94 0.93
N LEU A 48 -4.71 10.21 1.26
CA LEU A 48 -4.92 11.33 0.36
C LEU A 48 -3.66 11.53 -0.49
N ASN A 49 -3.77 11.44 -1.81
CA ASN A 49 -2.67 11.83 -2.69
C ASN A 49 -2.57 13.37 -2.76
N VAL A 50 -1.73 13.94 -1.90
CA VAL A 50 -1.41 15.39 -1.94
C VAL A 50 -0.37 15.75 -3.02
N GLY A 51 0.25 14.76 -3.65
CA GLY A 51 1.22 14.97 -4.72
C GLY A 51 2.08 13.74 -5.03
N LYS A 52 1.99 13.25 -6.28
CA LYS A 52 2.88 12.20 -6.83
C LYS A 52 2.97 10.91 -6.00
N LEU A 53 1.90 10.51 -5.29
CA LEU A 53 1.80 9.17 -4.68
C LEU A 53 2.11 8.11 -5.74
N ARG A 54 3.02 7.17 -5.45
CA ARG A 54 3.40 6.10 -6.40
C ARG A 54 2.46 4.90 -6.34
N GLY A 55 1.89 4.61 -5.19
CA GLY A 55 0.94 3.53 -4.98
C GLY A 55 0.68 3.28 -3.50
N LEU A 56 -0.20 2.33 -3.24
CA LEU A 56 -0.57 1.82 -1.92
C LEU A 56 -0.76 0.31 -2.01
N GLY A 57 -0.37 -0.42 -0.99
CA GLY A 57 -0.64 -1.85 -0.98
C GLY A 57 -0.27 -2.55 0.31
N ILE A 58 -0.02 -3.85 0.18
CA ILE A 58 0.39 -4.71 1.27
C ILE A 58 1.66 -5.48 0.93
N ALA A 59 2.43 -5.77 1.96
CA ALA A 59 3.63 -6.59 1.90
C ALA A 59 3.54 -7.68 2.97
N GLU A 60 4.07 -8.86 2.65
CA GLU A 60 4.18 -9.97 3.60
C GLU A 60 5.02 -9.58 4.83
N GLU A 61 4.73 -10.15 6.00
CA GLU A 61 5.32 -9.76 7.29
C GLU A 61 6.86 -9.77 7.32
N SER A 62 7.53 -10.62 6.52
CA SER A 62 9.00 -10.65 6.45
C SER A 62 9.64 -9.50 5.68
N VAL A 63 8.84 -8.70 4.95
CA VAL A 63 9.37 -7.62 4.10
C VAL A 63 9.87 -6.47 4.96
N HIS A 64 11.09 -6.01 4.66
CA HIS A 64 11.62 -4.72 5.04
C HIS A 64 12.11 -4.00 3.79
N TYR A 65 12.06 -2.67 3.78
CA TYR A 65 12.60 -1.86 2.69
C TYR A 65 13.80 -1.06 3.19
N GLU A 66 14.89 -1.17 2.45
CA GLU A 66 16.06 -0.31 2.58
C GLU A 66 15.87 1.01 1.83
N ARG A 67 16.75 1.97 2.13
CA ARG A 67 16.78 3.25 1.44
C ARG A 67 16.89 3.07 -0.08
N GLY A 68 15.97 3.69 -0.84
CA GLY A 68 15.97 3.63 -2.31
C GLY A 68 15.27 2.43 -2.92
N GLN A 69 14.65 1.56 -2.12
CA GLN A 69 13.88 0.42 -2.63
C GLN A 69 12.42 0.80 -2.91
N GLU A 70 11.90 0.29 -4.03
CA GLU A 70 10.47 0.31 -4.35
C GLU A 70 9.79 -1.00 -3.93
N PRO A 71 8.44 -1.07 -3.89
CA PRO A 71 7.74 -2.24 -3.36
C PRO A 71 8.11 -3.56 -4.05
N ARG A 72 8.42 -3.53 -5.36
CA ARG A 72 8.77 -4.74 -6.13
C ARG A 72 10.16 -5.28 -5.82
N ASP A 73 11.05 -4.48 -5.22
CA ASP A 73 12.40 -4.92 -4.83
C ASP A 73 12.35 -5.96 -3.69
N ALA A 74 11.26 -6.02 -2.93
CA ALA A 74 11.02 -7.05 -1.91
C ALA A 74 10.72 -8.45 -2.46
N GLY A 75 10.52 -8.58 -3.78
CA GLY A 75 10.04 -9.82 -4.42
C GLY A 75 8.56 -9.71 -4.81
N LYS A 76 8.27 -9.99 -6.08
CA LYS A 76 6.93 -9.81 -6.69
C LYS A 76 5.85 -10.71 -6.09
N GLU A 77 6.27 -11.77 -5.43
CA GLU A 77 5.45 -12.76 -4.73
C GLU A 77 5.07 -12.33 -3.31
N LYS A 78 5.79 -11.36 -2.73
CA LYS A 78 5.58 -10.89 -1.36
C LYS A 78 4.74 -9.63 -1.26
N VAL A 79 4.41 -9.03 -2.40
CA VAL A 79 3.81 -7.70 -2.47
C VAL A 79 2.62 -7.67 -3.42
N VAL A 80 1.58 -6.97 -3.00
CA VAL A 80 0.42 -6.58 -3.82
C VAL A 80 0.30 -5.07 -3.73
N GLY A 81 0.05 -4.38 -4.84
CA GLY A 81 -0.23 -2.96 -4.76
C GLY A 81 -0.93 -2.35 -5.96
N TYR A 82 -1.59 -1.24 -5.69
CA TYR A 82 -2.21 -0.37 -6.66
C TYR A 82 -1.25 0.76 -7.01
N ARG A 83 -0.83 0.85 -8.28
CA ARG A 83 0.04 1.91 -8.77
C ARG A 83 -0.74 3.15 -9.14
N TYR A 84 -0.06 4.29 -9.08
CA TYR A 84 -0.59 5.61 -9.45
C TYR A 84 -1.32 5.65 -10.80
N ASP A 85 -0.97 4.78 -11.75
CA ASP A 85 -1.58 4.70 -13.08
C ASP A 85 -2.73 3.69 -13.20
N GLY A 86 -3.27 3.21 -12.09
CA GLY A 86 -4.42 2.29 -12.05
C GLY A 86 -4.05 0.83 -12.26
N ARG A 87 -2.75 0.52 -12.40
CA ARG A 87 -2.32 -0.87 -12.56
C ARG A 87 -2.16 -1.55 -11.20
N LEU A 88 -2.72 -2.75 -11.08
CA LEU A 88 -2.34 -3.64 -9.99
C LEU A 88 -1.05 -4.35 -10.34
N HIS A 89 -0.22 -4.55 -9.32
CA HIS A 89 0.90 -5.46 -9.40
C HIS A 89 0.79 -6.51 -8.31
N HIS A 90 0.83 -7.77 -8.74
CA HIS A 90 1.01 -8.95 -7.93
C HIS A 90 1.41 -10.08 -8.89
N ILE A 91 2.46 -10.85 -8.56
CA ILE A 91 2.95 -12.03 -9.32
C ILE A 91 2.83 -11.91 -10.85
N GLY A 92 3.94 -11.56 -11.51
CA GLY A 92 4.01 -11.49 -12.97
C GLY A 92 3.76 -10.09 -13.54
N ASN A 93 2.94 -10.01 -14.59
CA ASN A 93 2.66 -8.80 -15.36
C ASN A 93 1.69 -7.88 -14.62
N PHE A 94 1.73 -6.59 -14.96
CA PHE A 94 0.76 -5.63 -14.45
C PHE A 94 -0.64 -5.93 -14.97
N ILE A 95 -1.63 -5.80 -14.09
CA ILE A 95 -3.04 -5.97 -14.43
C ILE A 95 -3.64 -4.57 -14.59
N HIS A 96 -4.33 -4.35 -15.71
CA HIS A 96 -5.02 -3.10 -16.03
C HIS A 96 -6.49 -3.21 -15.66
N GLY A 97 -7.17 -2.06 -15.46
CA GLY A 97 -8.63 -2.02 -15.30
C GLY A 97 -9.13 -1.11 -14.19
N ASN A 98 -8.25 -0.60 -13.32
CA ASN A 98 -8.60 0.42 -12.34
C ASN A 98 -8.25 1.82 -12.85
N TYR A 99 -8.78 2.85 -12.19
CA TYR A 99 -8.58 4.23 -12.57
C TYR A 99 -7.22 4.78 -12.15
N ARG A 100 -6.74 5.81 -12.84
CA ARG A 100 -5.52 6.51 -12.45
C ARG A 100 -5.77 7.34 -11.18
N ILE A 101 -4.79 7.37 -10.27
CA ILE A 101 -4.77 8.30 -9.14
C ILE A 101 -4.15 9.63 -9.60
N THR A 102 -4.82 10.73 -9.27
CA THR A 102 -4.35 12.10 -9.48
C THR A 102 -4.35 12.86 -8.16
N ASP A 103 -3.72 14.04 -8.16
CA ASP A 103 -3.62 14.85 -6.94
C ASP A 103 -5.02 15.25 -6.46
N GLY A 104 -5.23 15.18 -5.14
CA GLY A 104 -6.51 15.43 -4.48
C GLY A 104 -7.43 14.21 -4.33
N HIS A 105 -7.12 13.06 -4.95
CA HIS A 105 -7.92 11.84 -4.79
C HIS A 105 -7.52 11.04 -3.55
N HIS A 106 -8.51 10.36 -2.96
CA HIS A 106 -8.32 9.40 -1.87
C HIS A 106 -8.21 7.99 -2.45
N LEU A 107 -7.13 7.29 -2.10
CA LEU A 107 -6.98 5.88 -2.41
C LEU A 107 -7.14 5.08 -1.12
N GLY A 108 -8.23 4.33 -1.05
CA GLY A 108 -8.54 3.41 0.04
C GLY A 108 -8.27 1.97 -0.35
N MET A 109 -8.04 1.13 0.66
CA MET A 109 -8.07 -0.31 0.52
C MET A 109 -8.74 -0.97 1.72
N GLU A 110 -9.54 -1.99 1.44
CA GLU A 110 -10.12 -2.89 2.43
C GLU A 110 -9.41 -4.24 2.35
N LEU A 111 -8.81 -4.64 3.46
CA LEU A 111 -8.19 -5.93 3.66
C LEU A 111 -9.08 -6.78 4.56
N ASN A 112 -9.65 -7.86 4.01
CA ASN A 112 -10.42 -8.83 4.78
C ASN A 112 -9.54 -10.05 5.08
N MET A 113 -9.02 -10.12 6.30
CA MET A 113 -8.16 -11.21 6.77
C MET A 113 -8.95 -12.39 7.35
N ASP A 114 -10.26 -12.22 7.55
CA ASP A 114 -11.14 -13.26 8.11
C ASP A 114 -11.86 -14.06 7.00
N SER A 115 -11.88 -13.56 5.77
CA SER A 115 -12.43 -14.28 4.62
C SER A 115 -11.55 -15.45 4.19
N ASN A 116 -12.18 -16.43 3.52
CA ASN A 116 -11.49 -17.58 2.93
C ASN A 116 -11.93 -17.76 1.46
N PRO A 117 -11.10 -17.35 0.48
CA PRO A 117 -9.76 -16.79 0.64
C PRO A 117 -9.77 -15.35 1.20
N ARG A 118 -8.67 -14.94 1.85
CA ARG A 118 -8.45 -13.54 2.26
C ARG A 118 -8.40 -12.61 1.06
N THR A 119 -8.95 -11.41 1.18
CA THR A 119 -9.13 -10.49 0.05
C THR A 119 -8.59 -9.09 0.31
N LEU A 120 -8.19 -8.41 -0.77
CA LEU A 120 -7.81 -7.01 -0.79
C LEU A 120 -8.57 -6.29 -1.91
N THR A 121 -9.37 -5.29 -1.55
CA THR A 121 -10.18 -4.50 -2.47
C THR A 121 -9.75 -3.04 -2.40
N TYR A 122 -9.72 -2.35 -3.53
CA TYR A 122 -9.32 -0.94 -3.60
C TYR A 122 -10.51 -0.03 -3.88
N PHE A 123 -10.42 1.21 -3.38
CA PHE A 123 -11.41 2.26 -3.54
C PHE A 123 -10.72 3.54 -4.01
N LEU A 124 -11.27 4.22 -5.00
CA LEU A 124 -10.85 5.56 -5.40
C LEU A 124 -12.00 6.52 -5.11
N ASP A 125 -11.76 7.51 -4.23
CA ASP A 125 -12.77 8.45 -3.75
C ASP A 125 -14.04 7.74 -3.25
N GLY A 126 -13.85 6.68 -2.47
CA GLY A 126 -14.92 5.82 -1.94
C GLY A 126 -15.58 4.87 -2.95
N SER A 127 -15.22 4.95 -4.25
CA SER A 127 -15.75 4.07 -5.28
C SER A 127 -14.89 2.83 -5.47
N GLU A 128 -15.48 1.64 -5.27
CA GLU A 128 -14.81 0.36 -5.45
C GLU A 128 -14.22 0.22 -6.86
N GLN A 129 -13.01 -0.34 -6.94
CA GLN A 129 -12.27 -0.53 -8.18
C GLN A 129 -12.47 -1.93 -8.74
N ASN A 130 -12.42 -2.06 -10.07
CA ASN A 130 -12.77 -3.29 -10.78
C ASN A 130 -11.92 -4.52 -10.40
N MET A 131 -10.66 -4.29 -10.05
CA MET A 131 -9.71 -5.35 -9.76
C MET A 131 -9.44 -5.44 -8.26
N TYR A 132 -9.53 -6.66 -7.74
CA TYR A 132 -9.24 -7.03 -6.35
C TYR A 132 -8.25 -8.20 -6.32
N ALA A 133 -7.59 -8.41 -5.19
CA ALA A 133 -6.71 -9.54 -4.97
C ALA A 133 -7.32 -10.55 -3.99
N THR A 134 -7.01 -11.83 -4.19
CA THR A 134 -7.41 -12.94 -3.32
C THR A 134 -6.19 -13.75 -2.91
N ASN A 135 -6.36 -14.65 -1.94
CA ASN A 135 -5.29 -15.50 -1.40
C ASN A 135 -4.16 -14.70 -0.75
N ILE A 136 -4.52 -13.61 -0.06
CA ILE A 136 -3.57 -12.80 0.70
C ILE A 136 -2.86 -13.65 1.77
N PRO A 137 -1.56 -13.43 2.06
CA PRO A 137 -0.85 -14.12 3.15
C PRO A 137 -1.56 -13.98 4.51
N ALA A 138 -1.22 -14.85 5.46
CA ALA A 138 -1.84 -14.86 6.78
C ALA A 138 -1.40 -13.67 7.67
N SER A 139 -0.31 -13.00 7.33
CA SER A 139 0.20 -11.81 8.00
C SER A 139 0.81 -10.84 7.00
N VAL A 140 0.40 -9.58 7.08
CA VAL A 140 0.84 -8.52 6.17
C VAL A 140 0.99 -7.18 6.88
N ARG A 141 1.75 -6.26 6.29
CA ARG A 141 1.74 -4.82 6.62
C ARG A 141 1.23 -4.02 5.44
N VAL A 142 0.70 -2.84 5.73
CA VAL A 142 0.44 -1.81 4.73
C VAL A 142 1.77 -1.18 4.31
N TRP A 143 1.89 -0.82 3.03
CA TRP A 143 2.94 0.06 2.52
C TRP A 143 2.42 1.14 1.58
#